data_AF-A0A1Q3WF47-F1
#
_entry.id   AF-A0A1Q3WF47-F1
#
_cell.length_a   1.000
_cell.length_b   1.000
_cell.length_c   1.000
_cell.angle_alpha   90.00
_cell.angle_beta   90.00
_cell.angle_gamma   90.00
#
_symmetry.space_group_name_H-M   'P 1'
#
loop_
_entity.id
_entity.type
_entity.pdbx_description
1 polymer ?
#
loop_
_entity_poly.entity_id
_entity_poly.type
_entity_poly.pdbx_seq_one_letter_code
_entity_poly.pdbx_strand_id
1 'polypeptide(L)'
;METDYFVLRLRRLTADLPLSIDVLNSSIQAAQQSFEEQRREGHSIDQALDIAESVMVETITPILEAASRLKDILQTDFADFPGLTQPPHIGQLVEEFMPLLSQPSSRLADAYIVGLLVDYLGKNHIGNGI
;
A
#
# COMPACT_ATOMS: atom_id res chain seq x y z
N MET A 1 -18.92 16.67 8.29
CA MET A 1 -18.28 17.19 7.06
C MET A 1 -16.75 17.02 7.12
N GLU A 2 -16.26 15.98 7.81
CA GLU A 2 -14.83 15.63 7.99
C GLU A 2 -14.50 14.24 7.38
N THR A 3 -15.51 13.39 7.20
CA THR A 3 -15.40 12.08 6.54
C THR A 3 -14.85 12.19 5.12
N ASP A 4 -15.14 13.28 4.42
CA ASP A 4 -14.66 13.49 3.05
C ASP A 4 -13.17 13.87 2.99
N TYR A 5 -12.61 14.49 4.03
CA TYR A 5 -11.22 14.99 4.00
C TYR A 5 -10.20 13.86 3.95
N PHE A 6 -10.21 12.99 4.96
CA PHE A 6 -9.26 11.87 5.07
C PHE A 6 -9.42 10.88 3.92
N VAL A 7 -10.66 10.64 3.47
CA VAL A 7 -10.94 9.79 2.30
C VAL A 7 -10.29 10.36 1.04
N LEU A 8 -10.50 11.64 0.73
CA LEU A 8 -9.93 12.28 -0.46
C LEU A 8 -8.40 12.33 -0.39
N ARG A 9 -7.86 12.65 0.79
CA ARG A 9 -6.43 12.72 1.03
C ARG A 9 -5.77 11.34 0.83
N LEU A 10 -6.35 10.30 1.41
CA LEU A 10 -5.84 8.94 1.30
C LEU A 10 -5.89 8.43 -0.14
N ARG A 11 -7.02 8.61 -0.84
CA ARG A 11 -7.16 8.23 -2.25
C ARG A 11 -6.14 8.90 -3.15
N ARG A 12 -5.75 10.14 -2.84
CA ARG A 12 -4.72 10.86 -3.58
C ARG A 12 -3.32 10.27 -3.32
N LEU A 13 -3.03 9.88 -2.09
CA LEU A 13 -1.76 9.25 -1.71
C LEU A 13 -1.61 7.84 -2.30
N THR A 14 -2.70 7.11 -2.43
CA THR A 14 -2.71 5.71 -2.91
C THR A 14 -3.25 5.58 -4.33
N ALA A 15 -3.28 6.65 -5.13
CA ALA A 15 -3.89 6.63 -6.46
C ALA A 15 -3.22 5.59 -7.39
N ASP A 16 -1.91 5.39 -7.23
CA ASP A 16 -1.11 4.45 -8.02
C ASP A 16 -1.10 3.03 -7.43
N LEU A 17 -1.72 2.84 -6.26
CA LEU A 17 -1.72 1.60 -5.50
C LEU A 17 -3.14 1.29 -5.05
N PRO A 18 -3.91 0.51 -5.83
CA PRO A 18 -5.26 0.12 -5.42
C PRO A 18 -5.16 -0.82 -4.20
N LEU A 19 -5.17 -0.22 -3.01
CA LEU A 19 -5.24 -0.93 -1.75
C LEU A 19 -6.66 -1.47 -1.54
N SER A 20 -6.78 -2.61 -0.86
CA SER A 20 -8.09 -3.09 -0.39
C SER A 20 -8.84 -2.01 0.39
N ILE A 21 -10.17 -2.08 0.25
CA ILE A 21 -11.11 -1.19 0.93
C ILE A 21 -10.92 -1.27 2.46
N ASP A 22 -10.55 -2.44 2.99
CA ASP A 22 -10.34 -2.64 4.42
C ASP A 22 -9.13 -1.85 4.95
N VAL A 23 -8.02 -1.84 4.22
CA VAL A 23 -6.82 -1.04 4.54
C VAL A 23 -7.14 0.45 4.47
N LEU A 24 -7.89 0.86 3.45
CA LEU A 24 -8.29 2.26 3.32
C LEU A 24 -9.17 2.68 4.50
N ASN A 25 -10.15 1.86 4.86
CA ASN A 25 -11.08 2.13 5.95
C ASN A 25 -10.39 2.19 7.32
N SER A 26 -9.46 1.27 7.60
CA SER A 26 -8.73 1.26 8.88
C SER A 26 -7.86 2.50 9.03
N SER A 27 -7.18 2.93 7.96
CA SER A 27 -6.35 4.13 7.94
C SER A 27 -7.19 5.40 8.14
N ILE A 28 -8.35 5.48 7.50
CA ILE A 28 -9.30 6.60 7.67
C ILE A 28 -9.84 6.62 9.10
N GLN A 29 -10.21 5.47 9.67
CA GLN A 29 -10.71 5.39 11.04
C GLN A 29 -9.66 5.83 12.06
N ALA A 30 -8.41 5.39 11.89
CA ALA A 30 -7.30 5.82 12.76
C ALA A 30 -7.08 7.34 12.70
N ALA A 31 -7.12 7.93 11.51
CA ALA A 31 -7.01 9.37 11.32
C ALA A 31 -8.16 10.13 11.98
N GLN A 32 -9.41 9.68 11.79
CA GLN A 32 -10.59 10.28 12.40
C GLN A 32 -10.56 10.22 13.92
N GLN A 33 -10.19 9.06 14.47
CA GLN A 33 -10.04 8.89 15.91
C GLN A 33 -8.96 9.84 16.47
N SER A 34 -7.80 9.89 15.83
CA SER A 34 -6.72 10.80 16.22
C SER A 34 -7.17 12.26 16.17
N PHE A 35 -7.85 12.68 15.10
CA PHE A 35 -8.40 14.03 14.98
C PHE A 35 -9.35 14.36 16.14
N GLU A 36 -10.32 13.50 16.44
CA GLU A 36 -11.25 13.71 17.55
C GLU A 36 -10.54 13.80 18.90
N GLU A 37 -9.54 12.96 19.14
CA GLU A 37 -8.73 12.98 20.36
C GLU A 37 -7.97 14.31 20.51
N GLN A 38 -7.27 14.76 19.46
CA GLN A 38 -6.55 16.02 19.45
C GLN A 38 -7.48 17.23 19.66
N ARG A 39 -8.69 17.18 19.08
CA ARG A 39 -9.72 18.22 19.31
C ARG A 39 -10.21 18.25 20.76
N ARG A 40 -10.35 17.09 21.41
CA ARG A 40 -10.71 16.99 22.84
C ARG A 40 -9.59 17.49 23.76
N GLU A 41 -8.34 17.30 23.37
CA GLU A 41 -7.15 17.81 24.07
C GLU A 41 -6.98 19.34 23.94
N GLY A 42 -7.81 19.99 23.11
CA GLY A 42 -7.84 21.45 22.95
C GLY A 42 -6.92 21.97 21.84
N HIS A 43 -6.37 21.09 21.00
CA HIS A 43 -5.59 21.50 19.84
C HIS A 43 -6.45 22.26 18.81
N SER A 44 -5.81 23.18 18.10
CA SER A 44 -6.42 23.87 16.96
C SER A 44 -6.83 22.86 15.87
N ILE A 45 -7.77 23.24 15.00
CA ILE A 45 -8.21 22.37 13.90
C ILE A 45 -7.01 21.98 13.02
N ASP A 46 -6.17 22.96 12.67
CA ASP A 46 -5.01 22.74 11.80
C ASP A 46 -4.01 21.73 12.42
N GLN A 47 -3.70 21.89 13.72
CA GLN A 47 -2.83 20.95 14.43
C GLN A 47 -3.43 19.54 14.51
N ALA A 48 -4.72 19.45 14.81
CA ALA A 48 -5.41 18.16 14.87
C ALA A 48 -5.44 17.46 13.50
N LEU A 49 -5.58 18.22 12.41
CA LEU A 49 -5.50 17.70 11.04
C LEU A 49 -4.09 17.21 10.71
N ASP A 50 -3.04 17.98 11.02
CA ASP A 50 -1.66 17.59 10.74
C ASP A 50 -1.28 16.29 11.46
N ILE A 51 -1.68 16.14 12.73
CA ILE A 51 -1.43 14.93 13.52
C ILE A 51 -2.22 13.75 12.95
N ALA A 52 -3.51 13.94 12.66
CA ALA A 52 -4.36 12.90 12.10
C ALA A 52 -3.87 12.43 10.71
N GLU A 53 -3.39 13.35 9.88
CA GLU A 53 -2.74 13.01 8.61
C GLU A 53 -1.46 12.21 8.81
N SER A 54 -0.65 12.57 9.81
CA SER A 54 0.57 11.83 10.14
C SER A 54 0.24 10.39 10.54
N VAL A 55 -0.74 10.20 11.43
CA VAL A 55 -1.24 8.87 11.82
C VAL A 55 -1.75 8.09 10.61
N MET A 56 -2.53 8.73 9.73
CA MET A 56 -3.03 8.10 8.50
C MET A 56 -1.87 7.63 7.60
N VAL A 57 -0.86 8.48 7.40
CA VAL A 57 0.31 8.14 6.57
C VAL A 57 1.10 7.00 7.21
N GLU A 58 1.38 7.06 8.52
CA GLU A 58 2.07 6.00 9.26
C GLU A 58 1.37 4.64 9.10
N THR A 59 0.03 4.60 9.10
CA THR A 59 -0.71 3.34 8.91
C THR A 59 -0.53 2.72 7.53
N ILE A 60 -0.27 3.53 6.48
CA ILE A 60 -0.09 3.03 5.11
C ILE A 60 1.37 2.95 4.68
N THR A 61 2.31 3.59 5.37
CA THR A 61 3.74 3.61 5.01
C THR A 61 4.31 2.22 4.75
N PRO A 62 4.08 1.20 5.60
CA PRO A 62 4.60 -0.14 5.35
C PRO A 62 4.12 -0.73 4.01
N ILE A 63 2.86 -0.42 3.64
CA ILE A 63 2.25 -0.90 2.41
C ILE A 63 2.83 -0.17 1.20
N LEU A 64 3.04 1.15 1.31
CA LEU A 64 3.71 1.95 0.28
C LEU A 64 5.15 1.49 0.05
N GLU A 65 5.88 1.16 1.13
CA GLU A 65 7.24 0.63 1.05
C GLU A 65 7.26 -0.76 0.40
N ALA A 66 6.37 -1.66 0.82
CA ALA A 66 6.22 -2.98 0.24
C ALA A 66 5.88 -2.91 -1.26
N ALA A 67 4.96 -2.02 -1.62
CA ALA A 67 4.58 -1.74 -2.99
C ALA A 67 5.72 -1.21 -3.84
N SER A 68 6.50 -0.26 -3.31
CA SER A 68 7.67 0.28 -4.00
C SER A 68 8.68 -0.83 -4.27
N ARG A 69 9.01 -1.64 -3.25
CA ARG A 69 9.94 -2.76 -3.39
C ARG A 69 9.46 -3.79 -4.40
N LEU A 70 8.18 -4.15 -4.37
CA LEU A 70 7.62 -5.09 -5.33
C LEU A 70 7.68 -4.53 -6.75
N LYS A 71 7.37 -3.24 -6.92
CA LYS A 71 7.48 -2.58 -8.23
C LYS A 71 8.92 -2.64 -8.76
N ASP A 72 9.92 -2.42 -7.91
CA ASP A 72 11.33 -2.51 -8.30
C ASP A 72 11.71 -3.94 -8.74
N ILE A 73 11.24 -4.96 -8.01
CA ILE A 73 11.43 -6.38 -8.36
C ILE A 73 10.78 -6.68 -9.72
N LEU A 74 9.52 -6.28 -9.91
CA LEU A 74 8.78 -6.53 -11.15
C LEU A 74 9.42 -5.81 -12.35
N GLN A 75 9.92 -4.59 -12.16
CA GLN A 75 10.60 -3.84 -13.23
C GLN A 75 11.96 -4.45 -13.60
N THR A 76 12.63 -5.09 -12.65
CA THR A 76 13.98 -5.66 -12.86
C THR A 76 13.91 -7.08 -13.39
N ASP A 77 13.19 -7.96 -12.69
CA ASP A 77 13.19 -9.41 -12.94
C ASP A 77 12.02 -9.88 -13.83
N PHE A 78 11.00 -9.03 -14.02
CA PHE A 78 9.82 -9.32 -14.84
C PHE A 78 9.57 -8.24 -15.91
N ALA A 79 10.65 -7.64 -16.44
CA ALA A 79 10.59 -6.56 -17.43
C ALA A 79 9.78 -6.92 -18.69
N ASP A 80 9.72 -8.20 -19.05
CA ASP A 80 8.93 -8.72 -20.18
C ASP A 80 7.40 -8.72 -19.90
N PHE A 81 6.98 -8.48 -18.66
CA PHE A 81 5.59 -8.47 -18.21
C PHE A 81 5.18 -7.12 -17.57
N PRO A 82 5.24 -6.00 -18.32
CA PRO A 82 4.99 -4.66 -17.76
C PRO A 82 3.59 -4.51 -17.14
N GLY A 83 2.62 -5.32 -17.59
CA GLY A 83 1.25 -5.35 -17.04
C GLY A 83 1.18 -5.69 -15.55
N LEU A 84 2.17 -6.38 -14.98
CA LEU A 84 2.20 -6.72 -13.55
C LEU A 84 2.35 -5.50 -12.64
N THR A 85 2.94 -4.43 -13.16
CA THR A 85 3.11 -3.16 -12.42
C THR A 85 1.85 -2.29 -12.43
N GLN A 86 0.83 -2.69 -13.20
CA GLN A 86 -0.39 -1.91 -13.39
C GLN A 86 -1.54 -2.43 -12.52
N PRO A 87 -2.50 -1.57 -12.13
CA PRO A 87 -3.77 -2.01 -11.56
C PRO A 87 -4.53 -2.98 -12.48
N PRO A 88 -5.19 -4.02 -11.95
CA PRO A 88 -5.31 -4.40 -10.54
C PRO A 88 -4.15 -5.28 -10.03
N HIS A 89 -3.26 -5.74 -10.91
CA HIS A 89 -2.25 -6.77 -10.61
C HIS A 89 -1.30 -6.35 -9.49
N ILE A 90 -0.78 -5.13 -9.53
CA ILE A 90 0.15 -4.65 -8.49
C ILE A 90 -0.49 -4.69 -7.10
N GLY A 91 -1.77 -4.33 -6.97
CA GLY A 91 -2.49 -4.37 -5.70
C GLY A 91 -2.64 -5.79 -5.15
N GLN A 92 -3.04 -6.73 -6.00
CA GLN A 92 -3.18 -8.14 -5.62
C GLN A 92 -1.85 -8.76 -5.20
N LEU A 93 -0.77 -8.45 -5.94
CA LEU A 93 0.56 -8.95 -5.62
C LEU A 93 1.11 -8.32 -4.33
N VAL A 94 0.85 -7.03 -4.07
CA VAL A 94 1.21 -6.41 -2.78
C VAL A 94 0.51 -7.13 -1.63
N GLU A 95 -0.79 -7.39 -1.74
CA GLU A 95 -1.56 -8.05 -0.68
C GLU A 95 -1.09 -9.48 -0.43
N GLU A 96 -0.89 -10.26 -1.49
CA GLU A 96 -0.42 -11.65 -1.40
C GLU A 96 0.99 -11.73 -0.79
N PHE A 97 1.89 -10.83 -1.19
CA PHE A 97 3.30 -10.87 -0.78
C PHE A 97 3.63 -9.96 0.40
N MET A 98 2.65 -9.27 0.99
CA MET A 98 2.85 -8.33 2.10
C MET A 98 3.68 -8.89 3.27
N PRO A 99 3.47 -10.15 3.73
CA PRO A 99 4.26 -10.72 4.82
C PRO A 99 5.75 -10.91 4.51
N LEU A 100 6.10 -10.99 3.22
CA LEU A 100 7.48 -11.10 2.74
C LEU A 100 8.07 -9.73 2.42
N LEU A 101 7.28 -8.86 1.80
CA LEU A 101 7.70 -7.51 1.42
C LEU A 101 7.96 -6.61 2.64
N SER A 102 7.27 -6.85 3.75
CA SER A 102 7.48 -6.19 5.05
C SER A 102 8.75 -6.62 5.79
N GLN A 103 9.42 -7.69 5.35
CA GLN A 103 10.70 -8.10 5.93
C GLN A 103 11.84 -7.20 5.40
N PRO A 104 12.95 -7.04 6.14
CA PRO A 104 14.09 -6.26 5.68
C PRO A 104 14.56 -6.64 4.28
N SER A 105 14.85 -5.64 3.44
CA SER A 105 15.32 -5.91 2.07
C SER A 105 16.73 -6.50 2.09
N SER A 106 16.92 -7.53 1.27
CA SER A 106 18.22 -8.10 0.99
C SER A 106 18.16 -8.81 -0.36
N ARG A 107 19.31 -8.92 -1.03
CA ARG A 107 19.39 -9.61 -2.32
C ARG A 107 18.84 -11.04 -2.27
N LEU A 108 19.05 -11.75 -1.16
CA LEU A 108 18.53 -13.11 -0.98
C LEU A 108 17.00 -13.10 -0.78
N ALA A 109 16.49 -12.16 0.00
CA ALA A 109 15.04 -12.01 0.21
C ALA A 109 14.32 -11.65 -1.10
N ASP A 110 14.89 -10.74 -1.89
CA ASP A 110 14.32 -10.36 -3.19
C ASP A 110 14.35 -11.53 -4.17
N ALA A 111 15.45 -12.27 -4.26
CA ALA A 111 15.53 -13.48 -5.09
C ALA A 111 14.53 -14.57 -4.66
N TYR A 112 14.28 -14.69 -3.36
CA TYR A 112 13.26 -15.60 -2.84
C TYR A 112 11.84 -15.17 -3.25
N ILE A 113 11.53 -13.88 -3.15
CA ILE A 113 10.26 -13.30 -3.62
C ILE A 113 10.09 -13.53 -5.12
N VAL A 114 11.14 -13.33 -5.93
CA VAL A 114 11.12 -13.62 -7.37
C VAL A 114 10.76 -15.08 -7.64
N GLY A 115 11.39 -16.03 -6.95
CA GLY A 115 11.09 -17.45 -7.11
C GLY A 115 9.62 -17.79 -6.80
N LEU A 116 9.07 -17.19 -5.75
CA LEU A 116 7.66 -17.33 -5.40
C LEU A 116 6.72 -16.65 -6.39
N LEU A 117 7.08 -15.47 -6.92
CA LEU A 117 6.34 -14.79 -7.97
C LEU A 117 6.26 -15.63 -9.25
N VAL A 118 7.37 -16.28 -9.67
CA VAL A 118 7.37 -17.18 -10.82
C VAL A 118 6.41 -18.35 -10.62
N ASP A 119 6.44 -18.99 -9.44
CA ASP A 119 5.54 -20.10 -9.10
C ASP A 119 4.06 -19.64 -9.05
N TYR A 120 3.79 -18.49 -8.43
CA TYR A 120 2.46 -17.88 -8.36
C TYR A 120 1.89 -17.58 -9.76
N LEU A 121 2.67 -16.91 -10.62
CA LEU A 121 2.27 -16.58 -11.98
C LEU A 121 2.07 -17.82 -12.85
N GLY A 122 2.94 -18.83 -12.68
CA GLY A 122 2.84 -20.11 -13.37
C GLY A 122 1.56 -20.89 -13.02
N LYS A 123 1.19 -20.89 -11.73
CA LYS A 123 -0.03 -21.56 -11.22
C LYS A 123 -1.32 -20.82 -11.57
N ASN A 124 -1.29 -19.49 -11.60
CA ASN A 124 -2.48 -18.66 -11.81
C ASN A 124 -2.77 -18.30 -13.27
N HIS A 125 -2.02 -18.86 -14.24
CA HIS A 125 -2.23 -18.66 -15.68
C HIS A 125 -2.39 -17.19 -16.12
N ILE A 126 -1.69 -16.25 -15.47
CA ILE A 126 -1.65 -14.85 -15.93
C ILE A 126 -0.95 -14.72 -17.30
N GLY A 127 -0.29 -15.79 -17.78
CA GLY A 127 0.32 -15.89 -19.10
C GLY A 127 -0.61 -16.23 -20.29
N ASN A 128 -1.93 -16.36 -20.12
CA ASN A 128 -2.85 -16.63 -21.24
C ASN A 128 -3.61 -15.38 -21.75
N GLY A 129 -3.20 -14.17 -21.33
CA GLY A 129 -3.83 -12.91 -21.73
C GLY A 129 -2.87 -11.74 -21.88
N ILE A 130 -1.57 -12.00 -22.11
CA ILE A 130 -0.55 -11.02 -22.53
C ILE A 130 -0.07 -11.43 -23.92
#